data_AF-A0A967AB47-F1
#
_entry.id   AF-A0A967AB47-F1
#
_cell.length_a   1.000
_cell.length_b   1.000
_cell.length_c   1.000
_cell.angle_alpha   90.00
_cell.angle_beta   90.00
_cell.angle_gamma   90.00
#
_symmetry.space_group_name_H-M   'P 1'
#
loop_
_entity.id
_entity.type
_entity.pdbx_description
1 polymer ?
#
loop_
_entity_poly.entity_id
_entity_poly.type
_entity_poly.pdbx_seq_one_letter_code
_entity_poly.pdbx_strand_id
1 'polypeptide(L)'
;MKKNLIFFILAILTLACENDKKKGVEIKEEAEQVNNEGLIKMQAGNYDEALNLFNKAIDIDSNYEEPHVNKVEIFLNNSEYDKAIKEIDLITTKAPEVAENWVLAGIFEEKKGNQEKAFEHYRTSIEKFEKRIEAEKKTNAETESENFDSLVGIVFSYILLEDFEQVDAYITLLEEEEDADEQMISFLLDFNKETYIENIFPDFN
;
A
#
# COMPACT_ATOMS: atom_id res chain seq x y z
N MET A 1 -15.23 -20.01 -48.33
CA MET A 1 -16.06 -19.97 -47.11
C MET A 1 -15.29 -20.00 -45.78
N LYS A 2 -14.24 -20.81 -45.60
CA LYS A 2 -13.51 -20.89 -44.30
C LYS A 2 -12.77 -19.61 -43.86
N LYS A 3 -12.28 -18.76 -44.79
CA LYS A 3 -11.59 -17.51 -44.46
C LYS A 3 -12.49 -16.46 -43.76
N ASN A 4 -13.79 -16.41 -44.08
CA ASN A 4 -14.70 -15.45 -43.44
C ASN A 4 -15.10 -15.87 -42.03
N LEU A 5 -15.15 -17.19 -41.74
CA LEU A 5 -15.54 -17.70 -40.43
C LEU A 5 -14.47 -17.40 -39.35
N ILE A 6 -13.18 -17.46 -39.70
CA ILE A 6 -12.08 -17.17 -38.77
C ILE A 6 -12.07 -15.69 -38.36
N PHE A 7 -12.31 -14.78 -39.31
CA PHE A 7 -12.40 -13.34 -39.03
C PHE A 7 -13.56 -12.99 -38.07
N PHE A 8 -14.71 -13.65 -38.23
CA PHE A 8 -15.85 -13.47 -37.32
C PHE A 8 -15.57 -14.00 -35.91
N ILE A 9 -14.88 -15.14 -35.77
CA ILE A 9 -14.50 -15.68 -34.46
C ILE A 9 -13.48 -14.77 -33.77
N LEU A 10 -12.49 -14.25 -34.51
CA LEU A 10 -11.51 -13.30 -33.95
C LEU A 10 -12.19 -12.01 -33.46
N ALA A 11 -13.14 -11.47 -34.22
CA ALA A 11 -13.90 -10.28 -33.85
C ALA A 11 -14.79 -10.48 -32.60
N ILE A 12 -15.36 -11.67 -32.43
CA ILE A 12 -16.13 -12.02 -31.22
C ILE A 12 -15.22 -12.15 -30.01
N LEU A 13 -14.03 -12.73 -30.18
CA LEU A 13 -13.02 -12.86 -29.11
C LEU A 13 -12.46 -11.48 -28.68
N THR A 14 -12.25 -10.56 -29.61
CA THR A 14 -11.82 -9.19 -29.27
C THR A 14 -12.92 -8.42 -28.55
N LEU A 15 -14.18 -8.52 -29.00
CA LEU A 15 -15.31 -7.87 -28.35
C LEU A 15 -15.58 -8.43 -26.95
N ALA A 16 -15.46 -9.75 -26.76
CA ALA A 16 -15.58 -10.37 -25.44
C ALA A 16 -14.48 -9.86 -24.50
N CYS A 17 -13.23 -9.79 -24.98
CA CYS A 17 -12.10 -9.29 -24.20
C CYS A 17 -12.26 -7.80 -23.82
N GLU A 18 -12.78 -6.95 -24.71
CA GLU A 18 -13.09 -5.55 -24.41
C GLU A 18 -14.21 -5.40 -23.38
N ASN A 19 -15.25 -6.25 -23.47
CA ASN A 19 -16.37 -6.22 -22.54
C ASN A 19 -15.98 -6.70 -21.14
N ASP A 20 -15.12 -7.73 -21.06
CA ASP A 20 -14.58 -8.23 -19.79
C ASP A 20 -13.65 -7.21 -19.13
N LYS A 21 -12.80 -6.53 -19.92
CA LYS A 21 -11.97 -5.41 -19.43
C LYS A 21 -12.82 -4.26 -18.90
N LYS A 22 -13.85 -3.85 -19.65
CA LYS A 22 -14.76 -2.77 -19.22
C LYS A 22 -15.47 -3.13 -17.92
N LYS A 23 -15.98 -4.36 -17.80
CA LYS A 23 -16.61 -4.85 -16.57
C LYS A 23 -15.63 -4.87 -15.40
N GLY A 24 -14.38 -5.26 -15.62
CA GLY A 24 -13.33 -5.22 -14.60
C GLY A 24 -13.05 -3.79 -14.10
N VAL A 25 -13.00 -2.81 -15.01
CA VAL A 25 -12.86 -1.39 -14.65
C VAL A 25 -14.06 -0.90 -13.84
N GLU A 26 -15.28 -1.20 -14.27
CA GLU A 26 -16.50 -0.79 -13.54
C GLU A 26 -16.56 -1.39 -12.11
N ILE A 27 -16.15 -2.66 -11.94
CA ILE A 27 -16.07 -3.29 -10.61
C ILE A 27 -15.05 -2.57 -9.72
N LYS A 28 -13.87 -2.26 -10.25
CA LYS A 28 -12.82 -1.56 -9.51
C LYS A 28 -13.27 -0.16 -9.08
N GLU A 29 -13.82 0.63 -10.01
CA GLU A 29 -14.34 1.98 -9.72
C GLU A 29 -15.45 1.95 -8.66
N GLU A 30 -16.35 0.96 -8.71
CA GLU A 30 -17.41 0.79 -7.70
C GLU A 30 -16.83 0.47 -6.32
N ALA A 31 -15.83 -0.42 -6.24
CA ALA A 31 -15.16 -0.77 -4.99
C ALA A 31 -14.41 0.44 -4.39
N GLU A 32 -13.69 1.21 -5.22
CA GLU A 32 -12.99 2.44 -4.84
C GLU A 32 -13.97 3.48 -4.29
N GLN A 33 -15.12 3.69 -4.96
CA GLN A 33 -16.14 4.62 -4.50
C GLN A 33 -16.65 4.22 -3.10
N VAL A 34 -16.98 2.95 -2.90
CA VAL A 34 -17.47 2.45 -1.61
C VAL A 34 -16.41 2.56 -0.51
N ASN A 35 -15.13 2.34 -0.84
CA ASN A 35 -14.02 2.59 0.07
C ASN A 35 -13.91 4.06 0.47
N ASN A 36 -14.03 4.98 -0.49
CA ASN A 36 -14.01 6.42 -0.23
C ASN A 36 -15.16 6.87 0.67
N GLU A 37 -16.35 6.29 0.51
CA GLU A 37 -17.46 6.48 1.46
C GLU A 37 -17.08 5.98 2.87
N GLY A 38 -16.39 4.85 2.95
CA GLY A 38 -15.85 4.30 4.21
C GLY A 38 -14.85 5.23 4.88
N LEU A 39 -13.91 5.80 4.12
CA LEU A 39 -12.94 6.80 4.59
C LEU A 39 -13.64 8.02 5.17
N ILE A 40 -14.69 8.54 4.51
CA ILE A 40 -15.48 9.67 5.04
C ILE A 40 -16.11 9.32 6.39
N LYS A 41 -16.62 8.09 6.56
CA LYS A 41 -17.17 7.63 7.85
C LYS A 41 -16.10 7.47 8.91
N MET A 42 -14.93 6.96 8.53
CA MET A 42 -13.77 6.80 9.41
C MET A 42 -13.31 8.16 9.94
N GLN A 43 -13.14 9.15 9.06
CA GLN A 43 -12.77 10.53 9.43
C GLN A 43 -13.81 11.20 10.33
N ALA A 44 -15.08 10.83 10.20
CA ALA A 44 -16.15 11.28 11.09
C ALA A 44 -16.22 10.53 12.44
N GLY A 45 -15.31 9.57 12.69
CA GLY A 45 -15.29 8.73 13.89
C GLY A 45 -16.34 7.62 13.92
N ASN A 46 -17.06 7.40 12.82
CA ASN A 46 -18.11 6.39 12.71
C ASN A 46 -17.53 5.04 12.26
N TYR A 47 -16.70 4.44 13.11
CA TYR A 47 -15.90 3.26 12.75
C TYR A 47 -16.73 2.04 12.36
N ASP A 48 -17.85 1.76 13.01
CA ASP A 48 -18.71 0.63 12.64
C ASP A 48 -19.30 0.79 11.22
N GLU A 49 -19.70 2.01 10.85
CA GLU A 49 -20.18 2.30 9.49
C GLU A 49 -19.04 2.20 8.46
N ALA A 50 -17.86 2.70 8.81
CA ALA A 50 -16.67 2.59 7.97
C ALA A 50 -16.28 1.13 7.70
N LEU A 51 -16.22 0.30 8.75
CA LEU A 51 -15.92 -1.13 8.63
C LEU A 51 -16.94 -1.86 7.72
N ASN A 52 -18.22 -1.52 7.82
CA ASN A 52 -19.25 -2.08 6.93
C ASN A 52 -19.03 -1.68 5.46
N LEU A 53 -18.66 -0.43 5.21
CA LEU A 53 -18.34 0.06 3.87
C LEU A 53 -17.07 -0.60 3.32
N PHE A 54 -16.02 -0.73 4.13
CA PHE A 54 -14.80 -1.43 3.71
C PHE A 54 -15.06 -2.91 3.38
N ASN A 55 -15.86 -3.61 4.20
CA ASN A 55 -16.25 -4.98 3.86
C ASN A 55 -17.06 -5.05 2.56
N LYS A 56 -17.94 -4.07 2.32
CA LYS A 56 -18.68 -3.99 1.06
C LYS A 56 -17.76 -3.73 -0.15
N ALA A 57 -16.75 -2.87 -0.01
CA ALA A 57 -15.75 -2.67 -1.06
C ALA A 57 -14.99 -3.97 -1.38
N ILE A 58 -14.60 -4.74 -0.35
CA ILE A 58 -13.96 -6.05 -0.49
C ILE A 58 -14.90 -7.07 -1.16
N ASP A 59 -16.20 -7.04 -0.87
CA ASP A 59 -17.18 -7.92 -1.50
C ASP A 59 -17.38 -7.60 -2.99
N ILE A 60 -17.20 -6.34 -3.39
CA ILE A 60 -17.29 -5.89 -4.79
C ILE A 60 -16.02 -6.30 -5.55
N ASP A 61 -14.85 -5.97 -5.02
CA ASP A 61 -13.55 -6.37 -5.57
C ASP A 61 -12.66 -6.99 -4.49
N SER A 62 -12.57 -8.32 -4.52
CA SER A 62 -11.77 -9.07 -3.53
C SER A 62 -10.25 -8.89 -3.67
N ASN A 63 -9.80 -8.27 -4.78
CA ASN A 63 -8.41 -7.92 -5.04
C ASN A 63 -8.12 -6.46 -4.69
N TYR A 64 -9.14 -5.67 -4.37
CA TYR A 64 -8.95 -4.29 -3.94
C TYR A 64 -8.49 -4.27 -2.48
N GLU A 65 -7.25 -3.85 -2.30
CA GLU A 65 -6.51 -4.07 -1.08
C GLU A 65 -6.67 -2.95 -0.05
N GLU A 66 -6.79 -1.70 -0.52
CA GLU A 66 -6.87 -0.51 0.30
C GLU A 66 -7.93 -0.56 1.44
N PRO A 67 -9.12 -1.16 1.24
CA PRO A 67 -10.08 -1.34 2.33
C PRO A 67 -9.53 -2.18 3.50
N HIS A 68 -8.63 -3.12 3.25
CA HIS A 68 -7.97 -3.89 4.29
C HIS A 68 -7.00 -3.03 5.11
N VAL A 69 -6.22 -2.16 4.46
CA VAL A 69 -5.34 -1.19 5.13
C VAL A 69 -6.15 -0.23 6.00
N ASN A 70 -7.28 0.28 5.48
CA ASN A 70 -8.16 1.17 6.25
C ASN A 70 -8.78 0.45 7.47
N LYS A 71 -9.09 -0.85 7.35
CA LYS A 71 -9.52 -1.66 8.50
C LYS A 71 -8.40 -1.83 9.53
N VAL A 72 -7.14 -2.00 9.12
CA VAL A 72 -5.98 -2.04 10.03
C VAL A 72 -5.94 -0.77 10.85
N GLU A 73 -6.02 0.40 10.22
CA GLU A 73 -6.00 1.69 10.93
C GLU A 73 -7.12 1.79 11.99
N ILE A 74 -8.36 1.43 11.65
CA ILE A 74 -9.47 1.41 12.61
C ILE A 74 -9.17 0.46 13.77
N PHE A 75 -8.68 -0.75 13.50
CA PHE A 75 -8.39 -1.73 14.54
C PHE A 75 -7.22 -1.30 15.43
N LEU A 76 -6.21 -0.62 14.89
CA LEU A 76 -5.11 -0.04 15.67
C LEU A 76 -5.62 1.07 16.60
N ASN A 77 -6.44 1.99 16.07
CA ASN A 77 -7.03 3.09 16.83
C ASN A 77 -7.96 2.62 17.97
N ASN A 78 -8.59 1.46 17.81
CA ASN A 78 -9.44 0.84 18.83
C ASN A 78 -8.69 -0.15 19.74
N SER A 79 -7.37 -0.29 19.58
CA SER A 79 -6.55 -1.29 20.28
C SER A 79 -7.00 -2.74 20.06
N GLU A 80 -7.67 -3.01 18.94
CA GLU A 80 -8.14 -4.33 18.51
C GLU A 80 -7.05 -5.09 17.73
N TYR A 81 -5.89 -5.25 18.36
CA TYR A 81 -4.67 -5.70 17.69
C TYR A 81 -4.79 -7.08 17.02
N ASP A 82 -5.52 -8.02 17.63
CA ASP A 82 -5.77 -9.34 17.03
C ASP A 82 -6.50 -9.26 15.67
N LYS A 83 -7.32 -8.24 15.46
CA LYS A 83 -8.00 -8.01 14.17
C LYS A 83 -7.07 -7.32 13.18
N ALA A 84 -6.31 -6.32 13.63
CA ALA A 84 -5.29 -5.66 12.81
C ALA A 84 -4.29 -6.68 12.23
N ILE A 85 -3.80 -7.61 13.06
CA ILE A 85 -2.90 -8.70 12.64
C ILE A 85 -3.47 -9.51 11.48
N LYS A 86 -4.73 -9.93 11.60
CA LYS A 86 -5.35 -10.78 10.59
C LYS A 86 -5.47 -10.07 9.25
N GLU A 87 -5.73 -8.76 9.26
CA GLU A 87 -5.79 -7.97 8.04
C GLU A 87 -4.37 -7.75 7.46
N ILE A 88 -3.36 -7.50 8.29
CA ILE A 88 -1.95 -7.39 7.88
C ILE A 88 -1.43 -8.69 7.24
N ASP A 89 -1.71 -9.84 7.86
CA ASP A 89 -1.37 -11.16 7.32
C ASP A 89 -2.05 -11.41 5.97
N LEU A 90 -3.28 -10.89 5.80
CA LEU A 90 -4.06 -11.05 4.59
C LEU A 90 -3.50 -10.20 3.43
N ILE A 91 -3.18 -8.92 3.67
CA ILE A 91 -2.66 -8.02 2.63
C ILE A 91 -1.25 -8.44 2.17
N THR A 92 -0.37 -8.84 3.10
CA THR A 92 0.96 -9.36 2.74
C THR A 92 0.90 -10.68 1.96
N THR A 93 -0.14 -11.49 2.17
CA THR A 93 -0.36 -12.74 1.41
C THR A 93 -0.98 -12.49 0.04
N LYS A 94 -2.00 -11.63 -0.03
CA LYS A 94 -2.77 -11.38 -1.27
C LYS A 94 -2.04 -10.46 -2.24
N ALA A 95 -1.34 -9.47 -1.71
CA ALA A 95 -0.65 -8.43 -2.47
C ALA A 95 0.80 -8.29 -2.02
N PRO A 96 1.62 -9.34 -2.23
CA PRO A 96 3.01 -9.34 -1.79
C PRO A 96 3.89 -8.32 -2.54
N GLU A 97 3.40 -7.72 -3.62
CA GLU A 97 4.13 -6.71 -4.40
C GLU A 97 3.86 -5.28 -3.91
N VAL A 98 2.92 -5.06 -3.00
CA VAL A 98 2.67 -3.75 -2.38
C VAL A 98 3.63 -3.57 -1.22
N ALA A 99 4.52 -2.57 -1.34
CA ALA A 99 5.64 -2.37 -0.43
C ALA A 99 5.17 -1.92 0.95
N GLU A 100 4.17 -1.05 0.98
CA GLU A 100 3.55 -0.43 2.15
C GLU A 100 3.02 -1.50 3.12
N ASN A 101 2.51 -2.61 2.62
CA ASN A 101 2.07 -3.76 3.44
C ASN A 101 3.19 -4.33 4.29
N TRP A 102 4.40 -4.40 3.73
CA TRP A 102 5.56 -4.91 4.43
C TRP A 102 6.07 -3.91 5.46
N VAL A 103 5.92 -2.59 5.23
CA VAL A 103 6.16 -1.57 6.26
C VAL A 103 5.23 -1.79 7.45
N LEU A 104 3.93 -1.91 7.21
CA LEU A 104 2.93 -2.14 8.25
C LEU A 104 3.19 -3.44 9.02
N ALA A 105 3.54 -4.52 8.32
CA ALA A 105 3.90 -5.79 8.94
C ALA A 105 5.15 -5.67 9.82
N GLY A 106 6.16 -4.93 9.38
CA GLY A 106 7.37 -4.71 10.16
C GLY A 106 7.13 -3.89 11.43
N ILE A 107 6.39 -2.79 11.33
CA ILE A 107 5.99 -1.94 12.48
C ILE A 107 5.27 -2.79 13.53
N PHE A 108 4.41 -3.68 13.05
CA PHE A 108 3.64 -4.53 13.92
C PHE A 108 4.48 -5.66 14.57
N GLU A 109 5.40 -6.29 13.85
CA GLU A 109 6.33 -7.27 14.44
C GLU A 109 7.32 -6.62 15.42
N GLU A 110 7.71 -5.37 15.21
CA GLU A 110 8.45 -4.60 16.22
C GLU A 110 7.66 -4.45 17.50
N LYS A 111 6.37 -4.12 17.39
CA LYS A 111 5.54 -3.97 18.59
C LYS A 111 5.37 -5.27 19.36
N LYS A 112 5.34 -6.41 18.66
CA LYS A 112 5.41 -7.75 19.28
C LYS A 112 6.75 -8.08 19.94
N GLY A 113 7.78 -7.25 19.76
CA GLY A 113 9.15 -7.51 20.19
C GLY A 113 9.93 -8.46 19.28
N ASN A 114 9.41 -8.77 18.08
CA ASN A 114 10.04 -9.66 17.11
C ASN A 114 10.92 -8.88 16.12
N GLN A 115 11.97 -8.24 16.65
CA GLN A 115 12.84 -7.34 15.87
C GLN A 115 13.40 -7.98 14.59
N GLU A 116 13.81 -9.25 14.65
CA GLU A 116 14.36 -9.96 13.48
C GLU A 116 13.36 -10.01 12.33
N LYS A 117 12.10 -10.38 12.60
CA LYS A 117 11.03 -10.42 11.61
C LYS A 117 10.66 -9.04 11.10
N ALA A 118 10.63 -8.05 12.00
CA ALA A 118 10.37 -6.68 11.58
C ALA A 118 11.39 -6.20 10.54
N PHE A 119 12.68 -6.47 10.78
CA PHE A 119 13.74 -6.13 9.84
C PHE A 119 13.65 -6.92 8.53
N GLU A 120 13.21 -8.18 8.56
CA GLU A 120 12.90 -8.92 7.32
C GLU A 120 11.79 -8.23 6.51
N HIS A 121 10.72 -7.79 7.17
CA HIS A 121 9.62 -7.09 6.52
C HIS A 121 10.04 -5.73 5.96
N TYR A 122 10.80 -4.91 6.71
CA TYR A 122 11.29 -3.63 6.19
C TYR A 122 12.22 -3.80 4.99
N ARG A 123 13.11 -4.81 4.99
CA ARG A 123 13.93 -5.13 3.81
C ARG A 123 13.09 -5.57 2.62
N THR A 124 12.04 -6.34 2.88
CA THR A 124 11.09 -6.74 1.82
C THR A 124 10.38 -5.52 1.24
N SER A 125 9.93 -4.58 2.09
CA SER A 125 9.34 -3.30 1.66
C SER A 125 10.27 -2.56 0.70
N ILE A 126 11.55 -2.40 1.08
CA ILE A 126 12.56 -1.72 0.24
C ILE A 126 12.71 -2.41 -1.11
N GLU A 127 12.84 -3.75 -1.13
CA GLU A 127 12.92 -4.52 -2.39
C GLU A 127 11.71 -4.26 -3.29
N LYS A 128 10.50 -4.13 -2.70
CA LYS A 128 9.27 -3.86 -3.47
C LYS A 128 9.22 -2.44 -4.02
N PHE A 129 9.59 -1.43 -3.24
CA PHE A 129 9.70 -0.06 -3.73
C PHE A 129 10.76 0.06 -4.84
N GLU A 130 11.94 -0.53 -4.67
CA GLU A 130 12.99 -0.53 -5.70
C GLU A 130 12.52 -1.18 -7.00
N LYS A 131 11.77 -2.28 -6.91
CA LYS A 131 11.15 -2.94 -8.07
C LYS A 131 10.09 -2.09 -8.74
N ARG A 132 9.30 -1.32 -7.97
CA ARG A 132 8.30 -0.38 -8.49
C ARG A 132 9.00 0.70 -9.34
N ILE A 133 10.02 1.35 -8.78
CA ILE A 133 10.88 2.34 -9.48
C ILE A 133 11.52 1.72 -10.74
N GLU A 134 12.05 0.49 -10.65
CA GLU A 134 12.67 -0.17 -11.80
C GLU A 134 11.65 -0.48 -12.92
N ALA A 135 10.43 -0.87 -12.55
CA ALA A 135 9.37 -1.18 -13.50
C ALA A 135 8.93 0.07 -14.27
N GLU A 136 8.77 1.21 -13.60
CA GLU A 136 8.40 2.50 -14.18
C GLU A 136 9.47 3.02 -15.15
N LYS A 137 10.75 2.95 -14.76
CA LYS A 137 11.89 3.28 -15.64
C LYS A 137 11.89 2.46 -16.94
N LYS A 138 11.40 1.21 -16.91
CA LYS A 138 11.34 0.35 -18.11
C LYS A 138 10.18 0.68 -19.04
N THR A 139 9.07 1.19 -18.51
CA THR A 139 7.87 1.49 -19.30
C THR A 139 7.92 2.87 -19.95
N ASN A 140 8.93 3.70 -19.63
CA ASN A 140 8.96 5.14 -19.94
C ASN A 140 7.66 5.85 -19.49
N ALA A 141 7.00 5.30 -18.47
CA ALA A 141 5.96 6.02 -17.77
C ALA A 141 6.70 6.96 -16.81
N GLU A 142 6.85 8.22 -17.21
CA GLU A 142 7.30 9.29 -16.31
C GLU A 142 6.10 9.64 -15.41
N THR A 143 5.79 8.79 -14.44
CA THR A 143 4.95 9.15 -13.29
C THR A 143 5.90 9.58 -12.17
N GLU A 144 6.46 10.78 -12.28
CA GLU A 144 7.39 11.37 -11.30
C GLU A 144 6.86 11.22 -9.85
N SER A 145 5.55 11.38 -9.66
CA SER A 145 4.85 11.17 -8.38
C SER A 145 5.03 9.76 -7.77
N GLU A 146 5.06 8.69 -8.58
CA GLU A 146 5.15 7.31 -8.04
C GLU A 146 6.59 6.94 -7.63
N ASN A 147 7.60 7.49 -8.33
CA ASN A 147 9.01 7.36 -7.94
C ASN A 147 9.28 8.11 -6.63
N PHE A 148 8.77 9.33 -6.52
CA PHE A 148 8.87 10.14 -5.32
C PHE A 148 8.29 9.40 -4.10
N ASP A 149 7.04 8.93 -4.21
CA ASP A 149 6.38 8.18 -3.13
C ASP A 149 7.17 6.93 -2.74
N SER A 150 7.74 6.23 -3.73
CA SER A 150 8.58 5.06 -3.49
C SER A 150 9.89 5.41 -2.78
N LEU A 151 10.54 6.51 -3.15
CA LEU A 151 11.75 7.00 -2.48
C LEU A 151 11.47 7.38 -1.02
N VAL A 152 10.36 8.09 -0.75
CA VAL A 152 9.91 8.38 0.62
C VAL A 152 9.70 7.07 1.40
N GLY A 153 9.02 6.09 0.81
CA GLY A 153 8.80 4.78 1.41
C GLY A 153 10.09 4.00 1.71
N ILE A 154 11.09 4.10 0.82
CA ILE A 154 12.42 3.50 1.02
C ILE A 154 13.15 4.18 2.16
N VAL A 155 13.23 5.52 2.16
CA VAL A 155 13.87 6.29 3.25
C VAL A 155 13.24 5.93 4.58
N PHE A 156 11.90 5.93 4.64
CA PHE A 156 11.16 5.55 5.82
C PHE A 156 11.48 4.13 6.30
N SER A 157 11.53 3.18 5.38
CA SER A 157 11.89 1.79 5.69
C SER A 157 13.34 1.65 6.22
N TYR A 158 14.29 2.42 5.70
CA TYR A 158 15.66 2.45 6.22
C TYR A 158 15.78 3.10 7.59
N ILE A 159 14.98 4.14 7.86
CA ILE A 159 14.88 4.73 9.21
C ILE A 159 14.37 3.68 10.19
N LEU A 160 13.35 2.90 9.82
CA LEU A 160 12.81 1.81 10.63
C LEU A 160 13.82 0.66 10.83
N LEU A 161 14.70 0.42 9.86
CA LEU A 161 15.84 -0.52 9.96
C LEU A 161 17.03 0.01 10.76
N GLU A 162 17.05 1.30 11.10
CA GLU A 162 18.19 1.99 11.73
C GLU A 162 19.47 1.96 10.86
N ASP A 163 19.31 1.92 9.53
CA ASP A 163 20.43 1.95 8.57
C ASP A 163 20.63 3.38 8.03
N PHE A 164 21.21 4.24 8.86
CA PHE A 164 21.33 5.67 8.58
C PHE A 164 22.28 6.01 7.41
N GLU A 165 23.22 5.12 7.07
CA GLU A 165 24.06 5.30 5.88
C GLU A 165 23.19 5.25 4.61
N GLN A 166 22.23 4.32 4.57
CA GLN A 166 21.28 4.21 3.47
C GLN A 166 20.23 5.33 3.50
N VAL A 167 19.82 5.81 4.68
CA VAL A 167 18.95 7.00 4.80
C VAL A 167 19.58 8.19 4.10
N ASP A 168 20.83 8.53 4.40
CA ASP A 168 21.53 9.67 3.79
C ASP A 168 21.64 9.51 2.25
N ALA A 169 21.93 8.29 1.78
CA ALA A 169 22.02 8.00 0.36
C ALA A 169 20.69 8.21 -0.38
N TYR A 170 19.58 7.74 0.19
CA TYR A 170 18.26 7.86 -0.43
C TYR A 170 17.63 9.24 -0.24
N ILE A 171 17.94 9.98 0.82
CA ILE A 171 17.59 11.40 0.96
C ILE A 171 18.22 12.20 -0.18
N THR A 172 19.49 11.95 -0.51
CA THR A 172 20.16 12.63 -1.63
C THR A 172 19.42 12.41 -2.96
N LEU A 173 18.92 11.20 -3.20
CA LEU A 173 18.12 10.90 -4.40
C LEU A 173 16.76 11.60 -4.34
N LEU A 174 16.12 11.61 -3.17
CA LEU A 174 14.83 12.25 -2.96
C LEU A 174 14.91 13.77 -3.20
N GLU A 175 15.99 14.43 -2.79
CA GLU A 175 16.23 15.86 -3.04
C GLU A 175 16.38 16.20 -4.54
N GLU A 176 16.61 15.22 -5.42
CA GLU A 176 16.65 15.43 -6.87
C GLU A 176 15.25 15.46 -7.51
N GLU A 177 14.22 14.98 -6.82
CA GLU A 177 12.83 14.95 -7.31
C GLU A 177 12.15 16.34 -7.19
N GLU A 178 11.32 16.72 -8.17
CA GLU A 178 10.65 18.03 -8.20
C GLU A 178 9.69 18.23 -7.02
N ASP A 179 9.07 17.15 -6.55
CA ASP A 179 8.09 17.16 -5.45
C ASP A 179 8.73 17.23 -4.05
N ALA A 180 10.06 17.16 -3.95
CA ALA A 180 10.75 17.20 -2.67
C ALA A 180 10.83 18.63 -2.08
N ASP A 181 10.40 18.76 -0.83
CA ASP A 181 10.50 20.01 -0.07
C ASP A 181 11.32 19.86 1.23
N GLU A 182 11.95 20.96 1.65
CA GLU A 182 12.82 21.01 2.84
C GLU A 182 12.09 20.60 4.12
N GLN A 183 10.78 20.85 4.23
CA GLN A 183 10.00 20.52 5.42
C GLN A 183 9.80 19.01 5.54
N MET A 184 9.49 18.33 4.43
CA MET A 184 9.40 16.88 4.37
C MET A 184 10.75 16.23 4.68
N ILE A 185 11.84 16.70 4.05
CA ILE A 185 13.18 16.17 4.30
C ILE A 185 13.58 16.33 5.78
N SER A 186 13.34 17.51 6.36
CA SER A 186 13.57 17.74 7.79
C SER A 186 12.75 16.79 8.66
N PHE A 187 11.48 16.54 8.30
CA PHE A 187 10.64 15.60 9.03
C PHE A 187 11.21 14.17 9.00
N LEU A 188 11.70 13.70 7.85
CA LEU A 188 12.31 12.38 7.73
C LEU A 188 13.60 12.27 8.55
N LEU A 189 14.44 13.31 8.53
CA LEU A 189 15.71 13.32 9.28
C LEU A 189 15.51 13.41 10.80
N ASP A 190 14.48 14.12 11.25
CA ASP A 190 14.12 14.24 12.66
C ASP A 190 13.22 13.08 13.16
N PHE A 191 12.89 12.13 12.29
CA PHE A 191 11.97 11.05 12.61
C PHE A 191 12.52 10.17 13.74
N ASN A 192 11.69 9.96 14.76
CA ASN A 192 11.99 9.06 15.87
C ASN A 192 11.11 7.82 15.83
N LYS A 193 11.72 6.70 15.46
CA LYS A 193 11.07 5.38 15.35
C LYS A 193 10.36 4.93 16.63
N GLU A 194 11.01 5.03 17.79
CA GLU A 194 10.43 4.60 19.07
C GLU A 194 9.14 5.37 19.36
N THR A 195 9.20 6.70 19.25
CA THR A 195 8.06 7.59 19.48
C THR A 195 6.92 7.32 18.49
N TYR A 196 7.26 7.06 17.23
CA TYR A 196 6.27 6.75 16.20
C TYR A 196 5.55 5.43 16.50
N ILE A 197 6.28 4.36 16.82
CA ILE A 197 5.68 3.06 17.13
C ILE A 197 4.87 3.14 18.44
N GLU A 198 5.34 3.85 19.45
CA GLU A 198 4.59 4.08 20.69
C GLU A 198 3.26 4.81 20.45
N ASN A 199 3.24 5.80 19.55
CA ASN A 199 2.02 6.53 19.21
C ASN A 199 1.00 5.66 18.45
N ILE A 200 1.45 4.69 17.65
CA ILE A 200 0.56 3.75 16.97
C ILE A 200 -0.03 2.73 17.97
N PHE A 201 0.73 2.36 19.00
CA PHE A 201 0.37 1.29 19.93
C PHE A 201 0.48 1.70 21.40
N PRO A 202 -0.28 2.71 21.86
CA PRO A 202 -0.14 3.27 23.20
C PRO A 202 -0.47 2.27 24.32
N ASP A 203 -1.39 1.32 24.07
CA ASP A 203 -1.91 0.39 25.08
C ASP A 203 -1.56 -1.09 24.82
N PHE A 204 -0.68 -1.36 23.86
CA PHE A 204 -0.25 -2.72 23.53
C PHE A 204 0.79 -3.20 24.55
N ASN A 205 0.39 -4.16 25.39
CA ASN A 205 1.19 -4.80 26.45
C ASN A 205 1.85 -6.10 25.97
#